data_AF-A0A1A8V8H3-F1
#
_entry.id   AF-A0A1A8V8H3-F1
#
_cell.length_a   1.000
_cell.length_b   1.000
_cell.length_c   1.000
_cell.angle_alpha   90.00
_cell.angle_beta   90.00
_cell.angle_gamma   90.00
#
_symmetry.space_group_name_H-M   'P 1'
#
loop_
_entity.id
_entity.type
_entity.pdbx_description
1 polymer ?
#
loop_
_entity_poly.entity_id
_entity_poly.type
_entity_poly.pdbx_seq_one_letter_code
_entity_poly.pdbx_strand_id
1 'polypeptide(L)'
;NGMIKYIAFDFHKECSRMRWHRLQILLDMVTEMQDEFGYFLVDPDGNVLLSQEGIFRSNCMDCLDRTNVIQSLLARRSLQSQLQRMGVLHSCQKIEEQRDFEKTYKNAWADNADACAKQYAGTGALKTDFTRTGKRTVLGVVMDGWNSTIRYYKNNFSDGFKQDSIDLFLGNYSVDETDWVNPLHDIKDWKFFTLPVIMVVAFSMCIICLVMAGDTWTETLAYVLFWGTASVLTGGLILFNGPDFVDAPRLVQKEKLD
;
A
#
# COMPACT_ATOMS: atom_id res chain seq x y z
N ASN A 1 -16.61 -26.91 -6.51
CA ASN A 1 -17.44 -25.72 -6.19
C ASN A 1 -17.54 -24.81 -7.40
N GLY A 2 -18.65 -24.85 -8.14
CA GLY A 2 -18.88 -23.99 -9.32
C GLY A 2 -19.23 -22.52 -8.98
N MET A 3 -19.34 -22.17 -7.70
CA MET A 3 -19.73 -20.83 -7.23
C MET A 3 -18.56 -19.83 -7.10
N ILE A 4 -17.31 -20.27 -7.29
CA ILE A 4 -16.13 -19.41 -7.17
C ILE A 4 -15.36 -19.49 -8.48
N LYS A 5 -15.21 -18.34 -9.16
CA LYS A 5 -14.42 -18.22 -10.38
C LYS A 5 -13.18 -17.38 -10.10
N TYR A 6 -12.02 -17.97 -10.37
CA TYR A 6 -10.73 -17.30 -10.22
C TYR A 6 -10.29 -16.70 -11.55
N ILE A 7 -9.85 -15.45 -11.51
CA ILE A 7 -9.36 -14.71 -12.68
C ILE A 7 -8.01 -14.11 -12.32
N ALA A 8 -6.96 -14.62 -12.96
CA ALA A 8 -5.64 -14.05 -12.86
C ALA A 8 -5.49 -12.91 -13.88
N PHE A 9 -5.03 -11.75 -13.43
CA PHE A 9 -4.72 -10.61 -14.29
C PHE A 9 -3.38 -10.01 -13.91
N ASP A 10 -2.44 -10.04 -14.85
CA ASP A 10 -1.12 -9.44 -14.66
C ASP A 10 -1.17 -7.94 -14.94
N PHE A 11 -1.44 -7.20 -13.87
CA PHE A 11 -1.52 -5.74 -13.92
C PHE A 11 -0.19 -5.10 -14.38
N HIS A 12 0.96 -5.65 -13.98
CA HIS A 12 2.26 -5.07 -14.29
C HIS A 12 2.60 -5.22 -15.76
N LYS A 13 2.42 -6.43 -16.29
CA LYS A 13 2.65 -6.71 -17.71
C LYS A 13 1.71 -5.90 -18.58
N GLU A 14 0.41 -5.93 -18.27
CA GLU A 14 -0.60 -5.32 -19.11
C GLU A 14 -0.64 -3.80 -19.00
N CYS A 15 -0.60 -3.23 -17.79
CA CYS A 15 -0.69 -1.77 -17.59
C CYS A 15 0.67 -1.08 -17.50
N SER A 16 1.76 -1.78 -17.84
CA SER A 16 3.11 -1.20 -17.92
C SER A 16 3.12 0.08 -18.76
N ARG A 17 3.95 1.05 -18.34
CA ARG A 17 4.07 2.37 -18.97
C ARG A 17 2.77 3.17 -19.00
N MET A 18 1.94 3.06 -17.96
CA MET A 18 0.70 3.83 -17.82
C MET A 18 -0.33 3.53 -18.93
N ARG A 19 -0.35 2.29 -19.44
CA ARG A 19 -1.31 1.86 -20.48
C ARG A 19 -2.64 1.44 -19.87
N TRP A 20 -3.28 2.36 -19.15
CA TRP A 20 -4.51 2.11 -18.38
C TRP A 20 -5.71 1.70 -19.24
N HIS A 21 -5.72 2.01 -20.54
CA HIS A 21 -6.72 1.50 -21.47
C HIS A 21 -6.78 -0.04 -21.49
N ARG A 22 -5.67 -0.74 -21.17
CA ARG A 22 -5.64 -2.20 -21.09
C ARG A 22 -6.42 -2.77 -19.92
N LEU A 23 -6.87 -1.95 -18.97
CA LEU A 23 -7.83 -2.37 -17.95
C LEU A 23 -9.18 -2.73 -18.54
N GLN A 24 -9.49 -2.24 -19.74
CA GLN A 24 -10.67 -2.68 -20.47
C GLN A 24 -10.64 -4.19 -20.73
N ILE A 25 -9.46 -4.79 -20.94
CA ILE A 25 -9.32 -6.24 -21.12
C ILE A 25 -9.87 -6.99 -19.91
N LEU A 26 -9.52 -6.54 -18.69
CA LEU A 26 -10.04 -7.15 -17.47
C LEU A 26 -11.55 -6.94 -17.34
N LEU A 27 -12.04 -5.74 -17.65
CA LEU A 27 -13.48 -5.44 -17.62
C LEU A 27 -14.25 -6.32 -18.60
N ASP A 28 -13.71 -6.53 -19.81
CA ASP A 28 -14.33 -7.39 -20.82
C ASP A 28 -14.38 -8.85 -20.34
N MET A 29 -13.33 -9.33 -19.66
CA MET A 29 -13.32 -10.68 -19.06
C MET A 29 -14.36 -10.88 -17.95
N VAL A 30 -14.74 -9.82 -17.24
CA VAL A 30 -15.67 -9.88 -16.09
C VAL A 30 -17.05 -9.33 -16.39
N THR A 31 -17.27 -8.82 -17.59
CA THR A 31 -18.51 -8.14 -17.98
C THR A 31 -19.73 -9.04 -17.83
N GLU A 32 -19.70 -10.26 -18.39
CA GLU A 32 -20.84 -11.18 -18.31
C GLU A 32 -21.16 -11.55 -16.86
N MET A 33 -20.14 -11.83 -16.05
CA MET A 33 -20.31 -12.12 -14.62
C MET A 33 -20.85 -10.92 -13.85
N GLN A 34 -20.43 -9.70 -14.21
CA GLN A 34 -20.92 -8.50 -13.54
C GLN A 34 -22.39 -8.24 -13.86
N ASP A 35 -22.81 -8.51 -15.10
CA ASP A 35 -24.19 -8.39 -15.51
C ASP A 35 -25.07 -9.47 -14.83
N GLU A 36 -24.54 -10.70 -14.67
CA GLU A 36 -25.19 -11.79 -13.91
C GLU A 36 -25.31 -11.49 -12.40
N PHE A 37 -24.26 -10.93 -11.79
CA PHE A 37 -24.26 -10.60 -10.36
C PHE A 37 -25.23 -9.47 -10.03
N GLY A 38 -25.47 -8.57 -10.98
CA GLY A 38 -26.40 -7.46 -10.83
C GLY A 38 -26.01 -6.50 -9.72
N TYR A 39 -27.01 -5.77 -9.23
CA TYR A 39 -26.90 -4.85 -8.10
C TYR A 39 -28.22 -4.79 -7.36
N PHE A 40 -28.15 -4.37 -6.10
CA PHE A 40 -29.34 -4.19 -5.28
C PHE A 40 -30.13 -2.95 -5.72
N LEU A 41 -31.45 -3.10 -5.90
CA LEU A 41 -32.35 -2.02 -6.25
C LEU A 41 -33.67 -2.17 -5.48
N VAL A 42 -34.09 -1.08 -4.84
CA VAL A 42 -35.34 -0.99 -4.09
C VAL A 42 -36.13 0.19 -4.62
N ASP A 43 -37.45 0.03 -4.71
CA ASP A 43 -38.35 1.10 -5.08
C ASP A 43 -38.61 2.07 -3.91
N PRO A 44 -39.24 3.24 -4.15
CA PRO A 44 -39.57 4.18 -3.08
C PRO A 44 -40.52 3.61 -2.00
N ASP A 45 -41.28 2.56 -2.33
CA ASP A 45 -42.23 1.89 -1.43
C ASP A 45 -41.55 0.80 -0.57
N GLY A 46 -40.26 0.55 -0.79
CA GLY A 46 -39.45 -0.42 -0.05
C GLY A 46 -39.44 -1.84 -0.64
N ASN A 47 -40.05 -2.07 -1.80
CA ASN A 47 -40.03 -3.37 -2.46
C ASN A 47 -38.69 -3.59 -3.18
N VAL A 48 -38.12 -4.77 -2.97
CA VAL A 48 -36.89 -5.19 -3.64
C VAL A 48 -37.19 -5.53 -5.10
N LEU A 49 -36.65 -4.74 -6.03
CA LEU A 49 -36.79 -4.95 -7.47
C LEU A 49 -35.67 -5.82 -8.02
N LEU A 50 -34.46 -5.72 -7.45
CA LEU A 50 -33.32 -6.55 -7.77
C LEU A 50 -32.50 -6.85 -6.50
N SER A 51 -31.99 -8.08 -6.45
CA SER A 51 -30.99 -8.52 -5.47
C SER A 51 -29.64 -8.67 -6.16
N GLN A 52 -28.57 -8.40 -5.42
CA GLN A 52 -27.21 -8.69 -5.88
C GLN A 52 -26.87 -10.15 -5.57
N GLU A 53 -26.60 -10.94 -6.61
CA GLU A 53 -26.42 -12.39 -6.52
C GLU A 53 -24.93 -12.81 -6.49
N GLY A 54 -24.00 -11.86 -6.63
CA GLY A 54 -22.57 -12.14 -6.57
C GLY A 54 -21.68 -10.94 -6.25
N ILE A 55 -20.43 -11.24 -5.90
CA ILE A 55 -19.46 -10.25 -5.42
C ILE A 55 -18.11 -10.47 -6.09
N PHE A 56 -17.45 -9.38 -6.48
CA PHE A 56 -16.05 -9.39 -6.89
C PHE A 56 -15.14 -9.20 -5.69
N ARG A 57 -14.30 -10.20 -5.42
CA ARG A 57 -13.19 -10.07 -4.48
C ARG A 57 -11.90 -9.79 -5.25
N SER A 58 -11.39 -8.58 -5.15
CA SER A 58 -10.06 -8.23 -5.66
C SER A 58 -8.99 -8.50 -4.61
N ASN A 59 -7.90 -9.12 -5.02
CA ASN A 59 -6.69 -9.27 -4.21
C ASN A 59 -5.48 -8.80 -5.02
N CYS A 60 -4.52 -8.16 -4.36
CA CYS A 60 -3.23 -7.82 -4.96
C CYS A 60 -2.14 -8.07 -3.93
N MET A 61 -1.15 -8.89 -4.28
CA MET A 61 -0.03 -9.25 -3.42
C MET A 61 0.79 -8.04 -2.95
N ASP A 62 0.79 -6.95 -3.73
CA ASP A 62 1.77 -5.88 -3.57
C ASP A 62 1.18 -4.54 -3.08
N CYS A 63 -0.06 -4.19 -3.45
CA CYS A 63 -0.59 -2.87 -3.09
C CYS A 63 -2.12 -2.73 -3.17
N LEU A 64 -2.64 -2.03 -2.17
CA LEU A 64 -4.01 -1.51 -2.12
C LEU A 64 -4.37 -0.64 -3.34
N ASP A 65 -3.42 0.17 -3.83
CA ASP A 65 -3.65 1.14 -4.91
C ASP A 65 -4.18 0.47 -6.20
N ARG A 66 -3.64 -0.70 -6.57
CA ARG A 66 -4.10 -1.47 -7.74
C ARG A 66 -5.53 -2.01 -7.56
N THR A 67 -5.85 -2.49 -6.36
CA THR A 67 -7.19 -3.01 -6.06
C THR A 67 -8.26 -1.92 -6.12
N ASN A 68 -7.96 -0.72 -5.60
CA ASN A 68 -8.87 0.43 -5.63
C ASN A 68 -9.18 0.86 -7.07
N VAL A 69 -8.19 0.82 -7.97
CA VAL A 69 -8.44 1.12 -9.39
C VAL A 69 -9.43 0.15 -10.00
N ILE A 70 -9.25 -1.17 -9.82
CA ILE A 70 -10.16 -2.18 -10.37
C ILE A 70 -11.57 -2.02 -9.77
N GLN A 71 -11.66 -1.85 -8.46
CA GLN A 71 -12.95 -1.63 -7.78
C GLN A 71 -13.67 -0.39 -8.31
N SER A 72 -12.94 0.71 -8.54
CA SER A 72 -13.51 1.94 -9.11
C SER A 72 -14.03 1.75 -10.54
N LEU A 73 -13.45 0.84 -11.32
CA LEU A 73 -13.91 0.57 -12.69
C LEU A 73 -15.18 -0.29 -12.68
N LEU A 74 -15.21 -1.33 -11.85
CA LEU A 74 -16.40 -2.18 -11.66
C LEU A 74 -17.57 -1.34 -11.13
N ALA A 75 -17.33 -0.51 -10.13
CA ALA A 75 -18.33 0.39 -9.58
C ALA A 75 -18.84 1.40 -10.63
N ARG A 76 -17.94 1.95 -11.48
CA ARG A 76 -18.34 2.88 -12.55
C ARG A 76 -19.29 2.20 -13.53
N ARG A 77 -19.00 0.97 -13.93
CA ARG A 77 -19.87 0.21 -14.85
C ARG A 77 -21.25 -0.05 -14.24
N SER A 78 -21.29 -0.49 -12.97
CA SER A 78 -22.55 -0.71 -12.25
C SER A 78 -23.37 0.59 -12.13
N LEU A 79 -22.71 1.69 -11.75
CA LEU A 79 -23.33 3.00 -11.64
C LEU A 79 -23.88 3.51 -12.98
N GLN A 80 -23.17 3.26 -14.09
CA GLN A 80 -23.67 3.60 -15.42
C GLN A 80 -24.97 2.85 -15.74
N SER A 81 -25.02 1.55 -15.46
CA SER A 81 -26.24 0.75 -15.66
C SER A 81 -27.40 1.27 -14.79
N GLN A 82 -27.12 1.63 -13.53
CA GLN A 82 -28.11 2.21 -12.62
C GLN A 82 -28.67 3.54 -13.13
N LEU A 83 -27.79 4.47 -13.54
CA LEU A 83 -28.21 5.78 -14.05
C LEU A 83 -28.99 5.67 -15.38
N GLN A 84 -28.62 4.73 -16.25
CA GLN A 84 -29.36 4.46 -17.48
C GLN A 84 -30.75 3.89 -17.18
N ARG A 85 -30.85 2.96 -16.23
CA ARG A 85 -32.14 2.39 -15.80
C ARG A 85 -33.07 3.43 -15.18
N MET A 86 -32.53 4.37 -14.41
CA MET A 86 -33.29 5.47 -13.84
C MET A 86 -33.68 6.56 -14.86
N GLY A 87 -33.23 6.45 -16.11
CA GLY A 87 -33.48 7.45 -17.15
C GLY A 87 -32.69 8.76 -16.95
N VAL A 88 -31.73 8.80 -16.03
CA VAL A 88 -30.85 9.97 -15.79
C VAL A 88 -29.81 10.10 -16.90
N LEU A 89 -29.30 8.96 -17.38
CA LEU A 89 -28.32 8.89 -18.45
C LEU A 89 -28.95 8.21 -19.67
N HIS A 90 -28.84 8.80 -20.87
CA HIS A 90 -29.33 8.14 -22.07
C HIS A 90 -28.43 6.95 -22.44
N SER A 91 -28.97 5.92 -23.11
CA SER A 91 -28.22 4.71 -23.49
C SER A 91 -26.98 4.98 -24.34
N CYS A 92 -26.95 6.10 -25.08
CA CYS A 92 -25.81 6.52 -25.91
C CYS A 92 -24.77 7.34 -25.14
N GLN A 93 -25.06 7.77 -23.91
CA GLN A 93 -24.16 8.60 -23.12
C GLN A 93 -23.34 7.75 -22.15
N LYS A 94 -22.10 8.16 -21.90
CA LYS A 94 -21.23 7.55 -20.90
C LYS A 94 -21.03 8.48 -19.71
N ILE A 95 -20.82 7.90 -18.53
CA ILE A 95 -20.48 8.68 -17.33
C ILE A 95 -19.22 9.52 -17.54
N GLU A 96 -18.24 8.95 -18.26
CA GLU A 96 -16.93 9.58 -18.50
C GLU A 96 -17.02 10.89 -19.32
N GLU A 97 -18.10 11.06 -20.09
CA GLU A 97 -18.35 12.26 -20.88
C GLU A 97 -18.86 13.43 -20.01
N GLN A 98 -19.40 13.11 -18.83
CA GLN A 98 -19.94 14.08 -17.87
C GLN A 98 -18.82 14.61 -16.96
N ARG A 99 -18.15 15.67 -17.40
CA ARG A 99 -16.90 16.18 -16.77
C ARG A 99 -17.01 16.45 -15.26
N ASP A 100 -18.07 17.12 -14.83
CA ASP A 100 -18.23 17.49 -13.40
C ASP A 100 -18.50 16.28 -12.52
N PHE A 101 -19.30 15.34 -13.03
CA PHE A 101 -19.57 14.09 -12.36
C PHE A 101 -18.32 13.22 -12.30
N GLU A 102 -17.60 13.05 -13.41
CA GLU A 102 -16.36 12.27 -13.49
C GLU A 102 -15.29 12.81 -12.54
N LYS A 103 -15.19 14.14 -12.40
CA LYS A 103 -14.30 14.77 -11.40
C LYS A 103 -14.71 14.40 -9.97
N THR A 104 -16.00 14.46 -9.66
CA THR A 104 -16.53 14.12 -8.33
C THR A 104 -16.31 12.64 -8.02
N TYR A 105 -16.57 11.76 -8.98
CA TYR A 105 -16.36 10.32 -8.89
C TYR A 105 -14.89 9.98 -8.60
N LYS A 106 -13.97 10.56 -9.39
CA LYS A 106 -12.51 10.39 -9.19
C LYS A 106 -12.05 10.87 -7.82
N ASN A 107 -12.57 12.00 -7.34
CA ASN A 107 -12.22 12.51 -6.02
C ASN A 107 -12.71 11.58 -4.90
N ALA A 108 -13.96 11.09 -4.97
CA ALA A 108 -14.50 10.15 -3.99
C ALA A 108 -13.66 8.86 -3.89
N TRP A 109 -13.26 8.30 -5.04
CA TRP A 109 -12.40 7.10 -5.08
C TRP A 109 -10.96 7.36 -4.65
N ALA A 110 -10.44 8.58 -4.85
CA ALA A 110 -9.14 8.97 -4.32
C ALA A 110 -9.19 9.10 -2.78
N ASP A 111 -10.24 9.69 -2.24
CA ASP A 111 -10.44 9.84 -0.79
C ASP A 111 -10.65 8.47 -0.11
N ASN A 112 -11.38 7.56 -0.76
CA ASN A 112 -11.50 6.16 -0.33
C ASN A 112 -10.13 5.46 -0.27
N ALA A 113 -9.32 5.61 -1.33
CA ALA A 113 -7.97 5.05 -1.35
C ALA A 113 -7.11 5.62 -0.21
N ASP A 114 -7.17 6.93 0.03
CA ASP A 114 -6.45 7.59 1.11
C ASP A 114 -6.87 7.09 2.49
N ALA A 115 -8.16 6.89 2.73
CA ALA A 115 -8.67 6.35 3.99
C ALA A 115 -8.20 4.92 4.23
N CYS A 116 -8.35 4.04 3.23
CA CYS A 116 -7.89 2.66 3.32
C CYS A 116 -6.36 2.56 3.47
N ALA A 117 -5.59 3.41 2.78
CA ALA A 117 -4.14 3.45 2.89
C ALA A 117 -3.68 3.91 4.28
N LYS A 118 -4.39 4.85 4.91
CA LYS A 118 -4.10 5.26 6.29
C LYS A 118 -4.31 4.10 7.27
N GLN A 119 -5.36 3.30 7.09
CA GLN A 119 -5.60 2.12 7.92
C GLN A 119 -4.54 1.03 7.70
N TYR A 120 -4.18 0.77 6.44
CA TYR A 120 -3.25 -0.30 6.08
C TYR A 120 -1.78 0.06 6.36
N ALA A 121 -1.32 1.20 5.86
CA ALA A 121 0.09 1.59 5.88
C ALA A 121 0.39 2.81 6.78
N GLY A 122 -0.63 3.37 7.44
CA GLY A 122 -0.46 4.55 8.31
C GLY A 122 -0.18 5.85 7.55
N THR A 123 -0.28 5.87 6.22
CA THR A 123 -0.03 7.04 5.37
C THR A 123 -1.11 7.18 4.29
N GLY A 124 -1.17 8.32 3.61
CA GLY A 124 -2.05 8.47 2.44
C GLY A 124 -1.71 7.48 1.32
N ALA A 125 -2.62 7.28 0.38
CA ALA A 125 -2.40 6.45 -0.80
C ALA A 125 -1.29 7.06 -1.67
N LEU A 126 -0.57 6.21 -2.41
CA LEU A 126 0.38 6.69 -3.41
C LEU A 126 -0.38 6.98 -4.71
N LYS A 127 0.14 7.90 -5.53
CA LYS A 127 -0.44 8.24 -6.84
C LYS A 127 -1.89 8.76 -6.77
N THR A 128 -2.27 9.40 -5.66
CA THR A 128 -3.59 10.05 -5.52
C THR A 128 -3.77 11.18 -6.53
N ASP A 129 -2.68 11.86 -6.90
CA ASP A 129 -2.65 12.88 -7.94
C ASP A 129 -3.08 12.34 -9.31
N PHE A 130 -2.66 11.12 -9.64
CA PHE A 130 -3.07 10.42 -10.85
C PHE A 130 -4.55 10.05 -10.82
N THR A 131 -5.05 9.56 -9.68
CA THR A 131 -6.49 9.24 -9.54
C THR A 131 -7.35 10.51 -9.70
N ARG A 132 -6.91 11.64 -9.13
CA ARG A 132 -7.63 12.92 -9.19
C ARG A 132 -7.56 13.61 -10.55
N THR A 133 -6.41 13.61 -11.21
CA THR A 133 -6.17 14.47 -12.40
C THR A 133 -5.87 13.71 -13.68
N GLY A 134 -5.65 12.39 -13.61
CA GLY A 134 -5.23 11.56 -14.74
C GLY A 134 -3.81 11.84 -15.26
N LYS A 135 -3.06 12.74 -14.61
CA LYS A 135 -1.65 13.05 -14.91
C LYS A 135 -0.83 13.03 -13.64
N ARG A 136 0.46 12.77 -13.77
CA ARG A 136 1.39 12.78 -12.63
C ARG A 136 2.01 14.16 -12.48
N THR A 137 1.96 14.70 -11.26
CA THR A 137 2.49 16.03 -10.92
C THR A 137 3.83 15.91 -10.20
N VAL A 138 4.73 16.88 -10.37
CA VAL A 138 6.04 16.87 -9.69
C VAL A 138 5.86 16.88 -8.16
N LEU A 139 4.90 17.66 -7.66
CA LEU A 139 4.56 17.70 -6.24
C LEU A 139 3.99 16.35 -5.75
N GLY A 140 3.17 15.68 -6.57
CA GLY A 140 2.69 14.33 -6.31
C GLY A 140 3.83 13.31 -6.21
N VAL A 141 4.86 13.40 -7.06
CA VAL A 141 6.05 12.53 -6.97
C VAL A 141 6.82 12.74 -5.67
N VAL A 142 6.98 13.99 -5.21
CA VAL A 142 7.66 14.28 -3.94
C VAL A 142 6.85 13.72 -2.76
N MET A 143 5.54 13.95 -2.76
CA MET A 143 4.65 13.44 -1.70
C MET A 143 4.59 11.91 -1.68
N ASP A 144 4.59 11.27 -2.86
CA ASP A 144 4.72 9.81 -2.98
C ASP A 144 6.03 9.31 -2.37
N GLY A 145 7.14 10.02 -2.60
CA GLY A 145 8.44 9.71 -2.02
C GLY A 145 8.40 9.78 -0.49
N TRP A 146 7.88 10.87 0.06
CA TRP A 146 7.71 11.05 1.51
C TRP A 146 6.83 9.97 2.13
N ASN A 147 5.66 9.70 1.54
CA ASN A 147 4.77 8.64 1.99
C ASN A 147 5.45 7.26 1.93
N SER A 148 6.24 7.00 0.89
CA SER A 148 6.99 5.74 0.75
C SER A 148 8.05 5.59 1.85
N THR A 149 8.77 6.65 2.21
CA THR A 149 9.73 6.63 3.33
C THR A 149 9.02 6.35 4.66
N ILE A 150 7.88 7.00 4.93
CA ILE A 150 7.12 6.74 6.14
C ILE A 150 6.58 5.30 6.15
N ARG A 151 6.07 4.80 5.02
CA ARG A 151 5.63 3.40 4.91
C ARG A 151 6.77 2.43 5.18
N TYR A 152 7.95 2.68 4.61
CA TYR A 152 9.14 1.87 4.87
C TYR A 152 9.47 1.85 6.37
N TYR A 153 9.43 3.00 7.03
CA TYR A 153 9.65 3.07 8.48
C TYR A 153 8.57 2.30 9.27
N LYS A 154 7.29 2.56 9.00
CA LYS A 154 6.17 1.93 9.71
C LYS A 154 6.15 0.41 9.52
N ASN A 155 6.36 -0.05 8.29
CA ASN A 155 6.39 -1.47 7.96
C ASN A 155 7.55 -2.19 8.65
N ASN A 156 8.72 -1.55 8.79
CA ASN A 156 9.86 -2.20 9.42
C ASN A 156 9.88 -2.07 10.95
N PHE A 157 9.26 -1.05 11.55
CA PHE A 157 9.45 -0.75 12.98
C PHE A 157 8.17 -0.72 13.82
N SER A 158 7.00 -0.94 13.21
CA SER A 158 5.71 -0.88 13.94
C SER A 158 4.68 -1.91 13.45
N ASP A 159 4.99 -2.68 12.42
CA ASP A 159 4.03 -3.58 11.79
C ASP A 159 3.88 -4.90 12.57
N GLY A 160 4.96 -5.40 13.19
CA GLY A 160 4.93 -6.59 14.03
C GLY A 160 3.93 -6.44 15.17
N PHE A 161 4.04 -5.37 15.95
CA PHE A 161 3.07 -5.09 17.03
C PHE A 161 1.63 -4.94 16.53
N LYS A 162 1.44 -4.31 15.35
CA LYS A 162 0.12 -4.13 14.75
C LYS A 162 -0.49 -5.48 14.35
N GLN A 163 0.30 -6.36 13.74
CA GLN A 163 -0.13 -7.69 13.34
C GLN A 163 -0.45 -8.56 14.56
N ASP A 164 0.38 -8.52 15.61
CA ASP A 164 0.12 -9.21 16.87
C ASP A 164 -1.21 -8.76 17.52
N SER A 165 -1.49 -7.45 17.48
CA SER A 165 -2.76 -6.90 17.97
C SER A 165 -3.97 -7.42 17.18
N ILE A 166 -3.82 -7.56 15.85
CA ILE A 166 -4.86 -8.11 14.97
C ILE A 166 -5.09 -9.59 15.27
N ASP A 167 -4.02 -10.37 15.41
CA ASP A 167 -4.10 -11.80 15.67
C ASP A 167 -4.72 -12.12 17.04
N LEU A 168 -4.44 -11.31 18.06
CA LEU A 168 -5.11 -11.38 19.36
C LEU A 168 -6.61 -11.04 19.25
N PHE A 169 -6.95 -9.96 18.55
CA PHE A 169 -8.33 -9.50 18.39
C PHE A 169 -9.20 -10.50 17.59
N LEU A 170 -8.64 -11.12 16.56
CA LEU A 170 -9.33 -12.11 15.73
C LEU A 170 -9.37 -13.51 16.38
N GLY A 171 -8.69 -13.70 17.52
CA GLY A 171 -8.59 -15.00 18.19
C GLY A 171 -7.70 -16.01 17.46
N ASN A 172 -6.80 -15.55 16.58
CA ASN A 172 -5.80 -16.40 15.93
C ASN A 172 -4.72 -16.88 16.91
N TYR A 173 -4.51 -16.14 18.01
CA TYR A 173 -3.65 -16.51 19.12
C TYR A 173 -4.48 -16.63 20.40
N SER A 174 -4.36 -17.76 21.10
CA SER A 174 -4.99 -17.99 22.41
C SER A 174 -3.94 -17.83 23.49
N VAL A 175 -4.20 -16.97 24.47
CA VAL A 175 -3.33 -16.80 25.64
C VAL A 175 -3.60 -17.95 26.60
N ASP A 176 -2.60 -18.76 26.92
CA ASP A 176 -2.66 -19.77 27.97
C ASP A 176 -2.26 -19.13 29.31
N GLU A 177 -3.05 -19.31 30.36
CA GLU A 177 -2.76 -18.78 31.70
C GLU A 177 -1.50 -19.42 32.32
N THR A 178 -1.05 -20.55 31.78
CA THR A 178 0.14 -21.26 32.25
C THR A 178 1.45 -20.74 31.63
N ASP A 179 1.38 -19.93 30.59
CA ASP A 179 2.55 -19.30 29.96
C ASP A 179 3.01 -18.08 30.78
N TRP A 180 3.96 -18.30 31.70
CA TRP A 180 4.56 -17.24 32.53
C TRP A 180 5.48 -16.30 31.74
N VAL A 181 5.85 -16.67 30.51
CA VAL A 181 6.73 -15.86 29.65
C VAL A 181 5.85 -14.95 28.78
N ASN A 182 5.96 -13.64 28.96
CA ASN A 182 5.22 -12.69 28.12
C ASN A 182 5.80 -12.71 26.68
N PRO A 183 5.08 -13.24 25.68
CA PRO A 183 5.59 -13.36 24.30
C PRO A 183 5.81 -12.00 23.63
N LEU A 184 5.22 -10.93 24.17
CA LEU A 184 5.38 -9.56 23.70
C LEU A 184 6.60 -8.85 24.31
N HIS A 185 7.31 -9.48 25.27
CA HIS A 185 8.48 -8.86 25.90
C HIS A 185 9.67 -8.83 24.92
N ASP A 186 10.10 -7.64 24.55
CA ASP A 186 11.22 -7.44 23.63
C ASP A 186 12.54 -7.14 24.35
N ILE A 187 13.50 -8.05 24.23
CA ILE A 187 14.88 -7.79 24.65
C ILE A 187 15.67 -7.41 23.39
N LYS A 188 15.67 -6.12 23.06
CA LYS A 188 16.49 -5.61 21.95
C LYS A 188 17.96 -5.76 22.30
N ASP A 189 18.71 -6.47 21.45
CA ASP A 189 20.17 -6.61 21.59
C ASP A 189 20.83 -5.22 21.54
N TRP A 190 21.95 -5.04 22.24
CA TRP A 190 22.68 -3.78 22.32
C TRP A 190 23.14 -3.29 20.93
N LYS A 191 23.31 -4.22 19.98
CA LYS A 191 23.56 -3.96 18.56
C LYS A 191 22.49 -3.07 17.91
N PHE A 192 21.23 -3.19 18.35
CA PHE A 192 20.11 -2.41 17.83
C PHE A 192 20.30 -0.91 18.03
N PHE A 193 20.85 -0.49 19.17
CA PHE A 193 21.08 0.92 19.48
C PHE A 193 22.48 1.39 19.09
N THR A 194 23.49 0.54 19.25
CA THR A 194 24.90 0.93 19.05
C THR A 194 25.24 1.12 17.57
N LEU A 195 24.83 0.21 16.68
CA LEU A 195 25.20 0.27 15.26
C LEU A 195 24.65 1.52 14.55
N PRO A 196 23.37 1.93 14.72
CA PRO A 196 22.86 3.17 14.13
C PRO A 196 23.55 4.41 14.68
N VAL A 197 23.86 4.46 15.99
CA VAL A 197 24.56 5.60 16.60
C VAL A 197 25.97 5.74 16.02
N ILE A 198 26.73 4.65 15.93
CA ILE A 198 28.07 4.68 15.33
C ILE A 198 27.99 5.11 13.87
N MET A 199 27.01 4.64 13.10
CA MET A 199 26.83 5.03 11.71
C MET A 199 26.53 6.53 11.57
N VAL A 200 25.63 7.09 12.38
CA VAL A 200 25.30 8.53 12.36
C VAL A 200 26.52 9.37 12.72
N VAL A 201 27.26 8.99 13.76
CA VAL A 201 28.50 9.68 14.16
C VAL A 201 29.52 9.62 13.03
N ALA A 202 29.79 8.43 12.47
CA ALA A 202 30.76 8.27 11.40
C ALA A 202 30.39 9.06 10.14
N PHE A 203 29.11 9.03 9.73
CA PHE A 203 28.62 9.77 8.59
C PHE A 203 28.70 11.29 8.81
N SER A 204 28.29 11.77 9.99
CA SER A 204 28.37 13.18 10.34
C SER A 204 29.81 13.69 10.35
N MET A 205 30.74 12.91 10.92
CA MET A 205 32.17 13.23 10.93
C MET A 205 32.77 13.23 9.52
N CYS A 206 32.36 12.29 8.66
CA CYS A 206 32.77 12.26 7.26
C CYS A 206 32.36 13.55 6.52
N ILE A 207 31.12 14.01 6.72
CA ILE A 207 30.63 15.28 6.14
C ILE A 207 31.40 16.46 6.70
N ILE A 208 31.64 16.51 8.02
CA ILE A 208 32.39 17.59 8.65
C ILE A 208 33.80 17.66 8.06
N CYS A 209 34.48 16.52 7.87
CA CYS A 209 35.81 16.48 7.25
C CYS A 209 35.79 16.94 5.78
N LEU A 210 34.71 16.69 5.04
CA LEU A 210 34.55 17.18 3.66
C LEU A 210 34.30 18.69 3.60
N VAL A 211 33.59 19.25 4.59
CA VAL A 211 33.25 20.69 4.64
C VAL A 211 34.37 21.52 5.25
N MET A 212 35.04 21.01 6.28
CA MET A 212 36.15 21.65 7.00
C MET A 212 37.50 21.13 6.49
N ALA A 213 37.72 21.19 5.17
CA ALA A 213 39.00 20.79 4.58
C ALA A 213 40.14 21.61 5.21
N GLY A 214 41.08 20.90 5.85
CA GLY A 214 42.24 21.51 6.50
C GLY A 214 43.30 21.96 5.48
N ASP A 215 44.29 22.73 5.95
CA ASP A 215 45.38 23.25 5.11
C ASP A 215 46.21 22.13 4.44
N THR A 216 46.20 20.93 5.04
CA THR A 216 46.88 19.71 4.60
C THR A 216 45.91 18.73 3.93
N TRP A 217 46.07 18.56 2.61
CA TRP A 217 45.24 17.67 1.79
C TRP A 217 45.34 16.19 2.20
N THR A 218 46.51 15.75 2.68
CA THR A 218 46.76 14.36 3.11
C THR A 218 46.00 13.99 4.38
N GLU A 219 45.91 14.92 5.35
CA GLU A 219 45.18 14.70 6.60
C GLU A 219 43.67 14.69 6.35
N THR A 220 43.19 15.65 5.56
CA THR A 220 41.78 15.70 5.15
C THR A 220 41.38 14.40 4.43
N LEU A 221 42.20 13.91 3.50
CA LEU A 221 41.96 12.66 2.80
C LEU A 221 41.95 11.44 3.76
N ALA A 222 42.88 11.37 4.71
CA ALA A 222 42.95 10.28 5.68
C ALA A 222 41.70 10.21 6.57
N TYR A 223 41.21 11.34 7.07
CA TYR A 223 40.00 11.38 7.90
C TYR A 223 38.74 11.04 7.11
N VAL A 224 38.60 11.54 5.87
CA VAL A 224 37.47 11.20 5.00
C VAL A 224 37.46 9.71 4.67
N LEU A 225 38.62 9.12 4.38
CA LEU A 225 38.72 7.68 4.14
C LEU A 225 38.37 6.88 5.39
N PHE A 226 38.89 7.26 6.57
CA PHE A 226 38.59 6.58 7.82
C PHE A 226 37.09 6.60 8.14
N TRP A 227 36.48 7.79 8.18
CA TRP A 227 35.06 7.93 8.53
C TRP A 227 34.13 7.42 7.42
N GLY A 228 34.53 7.56 6.16
CA GLY A 228 33.83 6.98 5.01
C GLY A 228 33.81 5.45 5.08
N THR A 229 34.96 4.81 5.30
CA THR A 229 35.05 3.35 5.47
C THR A 229 34.27 2.88 6.70
N ALA A 230 34.37 3.58 7.83
CA ALA A 230 33.59 3.27 9.03
C ALA A 230 32.08 3.32 8.75
N SER A 231 31.60 4.36 8.08
CA SER A 231 30.18 4.51 7.70
C SER A 231 29.71 3.38 6.78
N VAL A 232 30.51 3.01 5.76
CA VAL A 232 30.18 1.93 4.82
C VAL A 232 30.15 0.58 5.53
N LEU A 233 31.13 0.29 6.39
CA LEU A 233 31.17 -0.96 7.15
C LEU A 233 29.99 -1.08 8.12
N THR A 234 29.69 -0.01 8.87
CA THR A 234 28.54 -0.03 9.78
C THR A 234 27.22 -0.14 9.02
N GLY A 235 27.08 0.53 7.87
CA GLY A 235 25.90 0.39 7.03
C GLY A 235 25.76 -1.02 6.46
N GLY A 236 26.86 -1.63 6.03
CA GLY A 236 26.89 -3.02 5.58
C GLY A 236 26.50 -4.02 6.67
N LEU A 237 26.95 -3.80 7.91
CA LEU A 237 26.56 -4.62 9.07
C LEU A 237 25.08 -4.47 9.42
N ILE A 238 24.53 -3.25 9.35
CA ILE A 238 23.09 -3.01 9.57
C ILE A 238 22.27 -3.70 8.49
N LEU A 239 22.70 -3.65 7.22
CA LEU A 239 22.00 -4.31 6.13
C LEU A 239 22.09 -5.84 6.23
N PHE A 240 23.25 -6.38 6.63
CA PHE A 240 23.45 -7.81 6.82
C PHE A 240 22.61 -8.35 7.98
N ASN A 241 22.56 -7.63 9.10
CA ASN A 241 21.71 -7.96 10.25
C ASN A 241 20.31 -7.35 10.14
N GLY A 242 19.87 -6.96 8.94
CA GLY A 242 18.60 -6.27 8.69
C GLY A 242 17.39 -6.90 9.38
N PRO A 243 17.22 -8.24 9.37
CA PRO A 243 16.12 -8.90 10.08
C PRO A 243 16.05 -8.61 11.58
N ASP A 244 17.19 -8.41 12.25
CA ASP A 244 17.25 -8.14 13.70
C ASP A 244 16.75 -6.72 14.04
N PHE A 245 16.66 -5.84 13.05
CA PHE A 245 16.15 -4.48 13.23
C PHE A 245 14.67 -4.36 12.89
N VAL A 246 14.08 -5.37 12.26
CA VAL A 246 12.68 -5.37 11.86
C VAL A 246 11.80 -5.83 13.02
N ASP A 247 10.74 -5.06 13.29
CA ASP A 247 9.65 -5.43 14.20
C ASP A 247 8.79 -6.52 13.54
N ALA A 248 9.20 -7.78 13.69
CA ALA A 248 8.47 -8.94 13.20
C ALA A 248 7.35 -9.35 14.18
N PRO A 249 6.19 -9.84 13.68
CA PRO A 249 5.11 -10.32 14.53
C PRO A 249 5.55 -11.54 15.35
N ARG A 250 5.11 -11.60 16.60
CA ARG A 250 5.55 -12.58 17.60
C ARG A 250 4.48 -13.61 17.95
N LEU A 251 3.22 -13.28 17.73
CA LEU A 251 2.07 -14.14 18.04
C LEU A 251 1.67 -15.04 16.86
N VAL A 252 2.34 -14.93 15.72
CA VAL A 252 2.05 -15.73 14.52
C VAL A 252 2.52 -17.17 14.69
N GLN A 253 1.63 -18.13 14.45
CA GLN A 253 1.99 -19.55 14.30
C GLN A 253 2.98 -19.70 13.13
N LYS A 254 4.15 -20.27 13.40
CA LYS A 254 5.26 -20.43 12.43
C LYS A 254 4.87 -21.10 11.11
N GLU A 255 3.77 -21.84 11.05
CA GLU A 255 3.27 -22.51 9.83
C GLU A 255 2.75 -21.57 8.74
N LYS A 256 2.55 -20.27 9.00
CA LYS A 256 2.05 -19.30 7.99
C LYS A 256 3.13 -18.40 7.37
N LEU A 257 4.40 -18.58 7.76
CA LEU A 257 5.52 -17.74 7.33
C LEU A 257 6.33 -18.35 6.16
N ASP A 258 6.03 -19.60 5.76
CA ASP A 258 6.59 -20.31 4.59
C ASP A 258 5.61 -20.31 3.40
#